data_AF-A0A183HTR0-F1
#
_entry.id   AF-A0A183HTR0-F1
#
_cell.length_a   1.000
_cell.length_b   1.000
_cell.length_c   1.000
_cell.angle_alpha   90.00
_cell.angle_beta   90.00
_cell.angle_gamma   90.00
#
_symmetry.space_group_name_H-M   'P 1'
#
loop_
_entity.id
_entity.type
_entity.pdbx_description
1 polymer ?
#
loop_
_entity_poly.entity_id
_entity_poly.type
_entity_poly.pdbx_seq_one_letter_code
_entity_poly.pdbx_strand_id
1 'polypeptide(L)'
;MEKNTCHSGTNWSFVKTWVLSLGFTLAFGSMFSKTWRVHLIFKNIRMNKKAIKDYKLFMLVGFIVLIDLISLVLWAYISPFKLHISYLTVFYSDNKMIAPEIELCRSDNGVIFEAIILGFKGLLMMLGCFLAWETRRVNVPALNDSKYIGMSVYSVFVTCVLGLPLVYILKHITYHVFESRSNLVPRITNTSCCFYY
;
A
#
# COMPACT_ATOMS: atom_id res chain seq x y z
N MET A 1 -27.33 -15.53 -12.94
CA MET A 1 -27.03 -14.35 -12.10
C MET A 1 -25.67 -14.47 -11.41
N GLU A 2 -25.22 -15.69 -11.08
CA GLU A 2 -23.94 -16.02 -10.41
C GLU A 2 -22.64 -15.64 -11.17
N LYS A 3 -22.64 -15.67 -12.51
CA LYS A 3 -21.46 -15.29 -13.31
C LYS A 3 -21.14 -13.78 -13.26
N ASN A 4 -22.15 -12.93 -13.04
CA ASN A 4 -21.98 -11.47 -13.05
C ASN A 4 -21.44 -10.94 -11.71
N THR A 5 -21.80 -11.57 -10.60
CA THR A 5 -21.27 -11.25 -9.26
C THR A 5 -19.79 -11.64 -9.15
N CYS A 6 -19.41 -12.80 -9.69
CA CYS A 6 -18.03 -13.30 -9.72
C CYS A 6 -17.08 -12.38 -10.52
N HIS A 7 -17.52 -11.93 -11.70
CA HIS A 7 -16.73 -11.02 -12.55
C HIS A 7 -16.62 -9.61 -11.93
N SER A 8 -17.69 -9.14 -11.28
CA SER A 8 -17.69 -7.86 -10.57
C SER A 8 -16.79 -7.86 -9.34
N GLY A 9 -16.75 -8.96 -8.57
CA GLY A 9 -15.88 -9.11 -7.40
C GLY A 9 -14.40 -9.08 -7.77
N THR A 10 -14.04 -9.76 -8.86
CA THR A 10 -12.66 -9.82 -9.36
C THR A 10 -12.17 -8.45 -9.84
N ASN A 11 -12.99 -7.74 -10.64
CA ASN A 11 -12.66 -6.40 -11.12
C ASN A 11 -12.48 -5.39 -9.98
N TRP A 12 -13.30 -5.51 -8.92
CA TRP A 12 -13.20 -4.66 -7.74
C TRP A 12 -11.89 -4.85 -6.98
N SER A 13 -11.43 -6.09 -6.82
CA SER A 13 -10.13 -6.39 -6.22
C SER A 13 -8.98 -5.78 -7.03
N PHE A 14 -9.02 -5.87 -8.36
CA PHE A 14 -8.03 -5.23 -9.22
C PHE A 14 -7.99 -3.70 -9.04
N VAL A 15 -9.15 -3.03 -9.14
CA VAL A 15 -9.23 -1.58 -9.02
C VAL A 15 -8.72 -1.11 -7.66
N LYS A 16 -9.11 -1.78 -6.58
CA LYS A 16 -8.62 -1.48 -5.22
C LYS A 16 -7.10 -1.52 -5.13
N THR A 17 -6.50 -2.65 -5.51
CA THR A 17 -5.04 -2.84 -5.45
C THR A 17 -4.30 -1.80 -6.30
N TRP A 18 -4.81 -1.48 -7.48
CA TRP A 18 -4.18 -0.50 -8.38
C TRP A 18 -4.27 0.92 -7.84
N VAL A 19 -5.45 1.34 -7.40
CA VAL A 19 -5.68 2.70 -6.88
C VAL A 19 -4.85 2.94 -5.62
N LEU A 20 -4.86 1.98 -4.68
CA LEU A 20 -4.09 2.09 -3.45
C LEU A 20 -2.59 2.03 -3.72
N SER A 21 -2.14 1.17 -4.64
CA SER A 21 -0.73 1.09 -4.99
C SER A 21 -0.21 2.38 -5.62
N LEU A 22 -0.89 2.87 -6.66
CA LEU A 22 -0.49 4.07 -7.38
C LEU A 22 -0.67 5.32 -6.52
N GLY A 23 -1.72 5.39 -5.70
CA GLY A 23 -1.93 6.47 -4.75
C GLY A 23 -0.77 6.60 -3.76
N PHE A 24 -0.29 5.48 -3.22
CA PHE A 24 0.90 5.46 -2.37
C PHE A 24 2.13 5.96 -3.13
N THR A 25 2.40 5.43 -4.32
CA THR A 25 3.59 5.78 -5.11
C THR A 25 3.59 7.26 -5.51
N LEU A 26 2.44 7.82 -5.87
CA LEU A 26 2.27 9.24 -6.18
C LEU A 26 2.44 10.13 -4.93
N ALA A 27 1.80 9.77 -3.82
CA ALA A 27 1.92 10.52 -2.57
C ALA A 27 3.37 10.56 -2.09
N PHE A 28 4.03 9.39 -2.01
CA PHE A 28 5.40 9.29 -1.57
C PHE A 28 6.40 9.88 -2.57
N GLY A 29 6.18 9.70 -3.88
CA GLY A 29 6.96 10.32 -4.94
C GLY A 29 6.90 11.85 -4.89
N SER A 30 5.74 12.43 -4.56
CA SER A 30 5.61 13.88 -4.35
C SER A 30 6.42 14.38 -3.16
N MET A 31 6.42 13.64 -2.04
CA MET A 31 7.24 13.96 -0.87
C MET A 31 8.72 13.89 -1.21
N PHE A 32 9.14 12.80 -1.86
CA PHE A 32 10.52 12.58 -2.31
C PHE A 32 11.02 13.70 -3.22
N SER A 33 10.20 14.16 -4.18
CA SER A 33 10.56 15.28 -5.05
C SER A 33 10.84 16.56 -4.25
N LYS A 34 10.01 16.86 -3.25
CA LYS A 34 10.19 18.04 -2.41
C LYS A 34 11.45 17.93 -1.52
N THR A 35 11.70 16.80 -0.87
CA THR A 35 12.92 16.60 -0.05
C THR A 35 14.18 16.59 -0.92
N TRP A 36 14.13 15.96 -2.09
CA TRP A 36 15.26 15.93 -3.03
C TRP A 36 15.61 17.33 -3.56
N ARG A 37 14.61 18.16 -3.88
CA ARG A 37 14.83 19.56 -4.31
C ARG A 37 15.58 20.34 -3.24
N VAL A 38 15.16 20.21 -1.98
CA VAL A 38 15.78 20.86 -0.83
C VAL A 38 17.22 20.38 -0.64
N HIS A 39 17.44 19.07 -0.68
CA HIS A 39 18.78 18.48 -0.61
C HIS A 39 19.70 18.99 -1.72
N LEU A 40 19.21 19.08 -2.96
CA LEU A 40 19.96 19.61 -4.09
C LEU A 40 20.32 21.09 -3.93
N ILE A 41 19.39 21.93 -3.45
CA ILE A 41 19.67 23.36 -3.20
C ILE A 41 20.82 23.50 -2.21
N PHE A 42 20.77 22.77 -1.08
CA PHE A 42 21.85 22.83 -0.07
C PHE A 42 23.17 22.30 -0.60
N LYS A 43 23.15 21.19 -1.32
CA LYS A 43 24.35 20.64 -1.97
C LYS A 43 24.93 21.62 -2.99
N ASN A 44 24.08 22.33 -3.72
CA ASN A 44 24.48 23.30 -4.72
C ASN A 44 25.14 24.55 -4.10
N ILE A 45 24.57 25.07 -3.00
CA ILE A 45 25.15 26.17 -2.21
C ILE A 45 26.54 25.78 -1.67
N ARG A 46 26.67 24.58 -1.09
CA ARG A 46 27.95 24.09 -0.55
C ARG A 46 29.03 23.88 -1.61
N MET A 47 28.64 23.60 -2.85
CA MET A 47 29.55 23.23 -3.94
C MET A 47 29.72 24.33 -5.02
N ASN A 48 29.13 25.52 -4.85
CA ASN A 48 29.16 26.63 -5.82
C ASN A 48 28.81 26.22 -7.27
N LYS A 49 27.87 25.29 -7.46
CA LYS A 49 27.44 24.84 -8.80
C LYS A 49 26.23 25.66 -9.30
N LYS A 50 25.99 25.67 -10.62
CA LYS A 50 24.78 26.26 -11.21
C LYS A 50 23.53 25.48 -10.79
N ALA A 51 22.44 26.19 -10.51
CA ALA A 51 21.16 25.62 -10.11
C ALA A 51 20.69 24.51 -11.07
N ILE A 52 20.27 23.38 -10.50
CA ILE A 52 19.77 22.21 -11.23
C ILE A 52 18.33 22.50 -11.68
N LYS A 53 18.01 22.20 -12.94
CA LYS A 53 16.65 22.37 -13.48
C LYS A 53 15.65 21.38 -12.88
N ASP A 54 14.44 21.85 -12.59
CA ASP A 54 13.37 21.10 -11.93
C ASP A 54 12.85 19.88 -12.73
N TYR A 55 13.03 19.84 -14.05
CA TYR A 55 12.56 18.71 -14.90
C TYR A 55 13.17 17.35 -14.50
N LYS A 56 14.40 17.35 -13.95
CA LYS A 56 15.07 16.11 -13.55
C LYS A 56 14.38 15.42 -12.38
N LEU A 57 13.76 16.19 -11.49
CA LEU A 57 13.00 15.64 -10.36
C LEU A 57 11.69 15.00 -10.83
N PHE A 58 10.98 15.70 -11.72
CA PHE A 58 9.73 15.19 -12.27
C PHE A 58 9.96 13.91 -13.09
N MET A 59 11.06 13.85 -13.85
CA MET A 59 11.51 12.64 -14.55
C MET A 59 11.78 11.48 -13.58
N LEU A 60 12.45 11.74 -12.45
CA LEU A 60 12.75 10.70 -11.46
C LEU A 60 11.47 10.12 -10.82
N VAL A 61 10.52 10.98 -10.44
CA VAL A 61 9.23 10.53 -9.89
C VAL A 61 8.42 9.78 -10.96
N GLY A 62 8.38 10.30 -12.18
CA GLY A 62 7.72 9.64 -13.30
C GLY A 62 8.29 8.24 -13.57
N PHE A 63 9.61 8.08 -13.45
CA PHE A 63 10.27 6.78 -13.58
C PHE A 63 9.85 5.80 -12.46
N ILE A 64 9.75 6.26 -11.21
CA ILE A 64 9.29 5.42 -10.09
C ILE A 64 7.83 4.97 -10.31
N VAL A 65 6.95 5.87 -10.74
CA VAL A 65 5.54 5.55 -11.05
C VAL A 65 5.46 4.58 -12.22
N LEU A 66 6.30 4.73 -13.24
CA LEU A 66 6.36 3.83 -14.39
C LEU A 66 6.72 2.39 -13.97
N ILE A 67 7.71 2.23 -13.09
CA ILE A 67 8.09 0.92 -12.55
C ILE A 67 6.92 0.27 -11.79
N ASP A 68 6.21 1.05 -10.97
CA ASP A 68 5.04 0.56 -10.22
C ASP A 68 3.91 0.12 -11.16
N LEU A 69 3.62 0.91 -12.19
CA LEU A 69 2.65 0.56 -13.24
C LEU A 69 3.03 -0.74 -13.96
N ILE A 70 4.28 -0.89 -14.38
CA ILE A 70 4.78 -2.11 -15.03
C ILE A 70 4.61 -3.31 -14.09
N SER A 71 4.94 -3.15 -12.80
CA SER A 71 4.83 -4.22 -11.81
C SER A 71 3.37 -4.67 -11.61
N LEU A 72 2.43 -3.72 -11.57
CA LEU A 72 0.99 -4.01 -11.46
C LEU A 72 0.42 -4.68 -12.70
N VAL A 73 0.84 -4.24 -13.90
CA VAL A 73 0.45 -4.88 -15.17
C VAL A 73 0.99 -6.31 -15.24
N LEU A 74 2.25 -6.54 -14.85
CA LEU A 74 2.85 -7.86 -14.79
C LEU A 74 2.10 -8.78 -13.83
N TRP A 75 1.73 -8.30 -12.64
CA TRP A 75 0.93 -9.07 -11.70
C TRP A 75 -0.43 -9.43 -12.30
N ALA A 76 -1.12 -8.46 -12.92
CA ALA A 76 -2.41 -8.70 -13.54
C ALA A 76 -2.36 -9.74 -14.68
N TYR A 77 -1.26 -9.77 -15.43
CA TYR A 77 -1.06 -10.72 -16.52
C TYR A 77 -0.66 -12.12 -16.04
N ILE A 78 0.31 -12.22 -15.12
CA ILE A 78 0.89 -13.51 -14.68
C ILE A 78 -0.02 -14.22 -13.69
N SER A 79 -0.65 -13.50 -12.76
CA SER A 79 -1.45 -14.10 -11.70
C SER A 79 -2.76 -13.34 -11.48
N PRO A 80 -3.72 -13.48 -12.40
CA PRO A 80 -5.01 -12.81 -12.28
C PRO A 80 -5.74 -13.24 -11.01
N PHE A 81 -6.47 -12.32 -10.38
CA PHE A 81 -7.35 -12.67 -9.28
C PHE A 81 -8.47 -13.59 -9.78
N LYS A 82 -8.73 -14.66 -9.04
CA LYS A 82 -9.83 -15.59 -9.30
C LYS A 82 -10.72 -15.65 -8.07
N LEU A 83 -12.01 -15.91 -8.29
CA LEU A 83 -12.93 -16.17 -7.18
C LEU A 83 -12.61 -17.53 -6.58
N HIS A 84 -12.38 -17.55 -5.27
CA HIS A 84 -12.21 -18.74 -4.47
C HIS A 84 -13.31 -18.79 -3.41
N ILE A 85 -14.04 -19.90 -3.37
CA ILE A 85 -15.07 -20.14 -2.37
C ILE A 85 -14.44 -21.02 -1.28
N SER A 86 -14.43 -20.52 -0.05
CA SER A 86 -13.98 -21.30 1.10
C SER A 86 -15.18 -21.60 2.00
N TYR A 87 -15.31 -22.86 2.38
CA TYR A 87 -16.36 -23.31 3.32
C TYR A 87 -15.84 -23.13 4.74
N LEU A 88 -16.60 -22.45 5.59
CA LEU A 88 -16.29 -22.37 7.02
C LEU A 88 -16.86 -23.60 7.76
N THR A 89 -16.51 -23.72 9.04
CA THR A 89 -17.04 -24.74 9.94
C THR A 89 -18.57 -24.75 9.91
N VAL A 90 -19.14 -25.94 9.84
CA VAL A 90 -20.59 -26.13 9.77
C VAL A 90 -21.18 -26.02 11.17
N PHE A 91 -22.30 -25.32 11.30
CA PHE A 91 -23.03 -25.21 12.55
C PHE A 91 -24.44 -25.78 12.43
N TYR A 92 -24.90 -26.40 13.51
CA TYR A 92 -26.24 -26.96 13.62
C TYR A 92 -27.14 -25.97 14.36
N SER A 93 -28.24 -25.57 13.72
CA SER A 93 -29.27 -24.72 14.31
C SER A 93 -30.64 -25.27 13.93
N ASP A 94 -31.51 -25.52 14.92
CA ASP A 94 -32.88 -26.03 14.75
C ASP A 94 -33.01 -27.23 13.78
N ASN A 95 -32.20 -28.27 13.98
CA ASN A 95 -32.11 -29.48 13.12
C ASN A 95 -31.78 -29.20 11.64
N LYS A 96 -31.27 -28.01 11.31
CA LYS A 96 -30.78 -27.65 9.98
C LYS A 96 -29.25 -27.49 10.04
N MET A 97 -28.59 -28.04 9.02
CA MET A 97 -27.16 -27.91 8.82
C MET A 97 -26.91 -26.61 8.03
N ILE A 98 -26.23 -25.63 8.65
CA ILE A 98 -25.90 -24.36 8.03
C ILE A 98 -24.38 -24.35 7.80
N ALA A 99 -23.97 -24.39 6.53
CA ALA A 99 -22.58 -24.25 6.11
C ALA A 99 -22.37 -22.85 5.54
N PRO A 100 -21.78 -21.90 6.29
CA PRO A 100 -21.49 -20.58 5.77
C PRO A 100 -20.35 -20.62 4.75
N GLU A 101 -20.57 -19.96 3.62
CA GLU A 101 -19.61 -19.84 2.52
C GLU A 101 -19.03 -18.42 2.50
N ILE A 102 -17.70 -18.32 2.31
CA ILE A 102 -17.04 -17.04 2.08
C ILE A 102 -16.47 -17.00 0.66
N GLU A 103 -16.91 -16.00 -0.09
CA GLU A 103 -16.41 -15.69 -1.42
C GLU A 103 -15.22 -14.73 -1.30
N LEU A 104 -14.01 -15.19 -1.59
CA LEU A 104 -12.81 -14.37 -1.61
C LEU A 104 -12.16 -14.38 -2.99
N CYS A 105 -11.84 -13.20 -3.51
CA CYS A 105 -10.97 -13.10 -4.67
C CYS A 105 -9.52 -13.27 -4.21
N ARG A 106 -8.88 -14.37 -4.62
CA ARG A 106 -7.49 -14.69 -4.29
C ARG A 106 -6.69 -14.91 -5.57
N SER A 107 -5.44 -14.49 -5.55
CA SER A 107 -4.46 -14.79 -6.59
C SER A 107 -3.57 -15.91 -6.07
N ASP A 108 -3.35 -16.97 -6.85
CA ASP A 108 -2.60 -18.17 -6.44
C ASP A 108 -1.20 -17.82 -5.94
N ASN A 109 -0.52 -16.90 -6.64
CA ASN A 109 0.81 -16.38 -6.29
C ASN A 109 0.77 -14.95 -5.77
N GLY A 110 -0.42 -14.44 -5.39
CA GLY A 110 -0.62 -13.04 -5.03
C GLY A 110 0.27 -12.56 -3.88
N VAL A 111 0.54 -13.42 -2.89
CA VAL A 111 1.40 -13.10 -1.75
C VAL A 111 2.84 -12.78 -2.17
N ILE A 112 3.35 -13.46 -3.21
CA ILE A 112 4.72 -13.23 -3.72
C ILE A 112 4.81 -11.87 -4.40
N PHE A 113 3.86 -11.56 -5.30
CA PHE A 113 3.81 -10.25 -5.97
C PHE A 113 3.58 -9.10 -4.98
N GLU A 114 2.68 -9.31 -4.01
CA GLU A 114 2.44 -8.36 -2.92
C GLU A 114 3.72 -8.10 -2.12
N ALA A 115 4.45 -9.14 -1.73
CA ALA A 115 5.71 -9.03 -1.00
C ALA A 115 6.79 -8.29 -1.79
N ILE A 116 6.89 -8.53 -3.11
CA ILE A 116 7.84 -7.84 -3.99
C ILE A 116 7.51 -6.34 -4.07
N ILE A 117 6.24 -5.99 -4.32
CA ILE A 117 5.78 -4.59 -4.40
C ILE A 117 5.98 -3.88 -3.05
N LEU A 118 5.67 -4.56 -1.94
CA LEU A 118 5.95 -4.09 -0.58
C LEU A 118 7.42 -3.81 -0.35
N GLY A 119 8.28 -4.75 -0.74
CA GLY A 119 9.73 -4.63 -0.58
C GLY A 119 10.26 -3.40 -1.32
N PHE A 120 9.81 -3.21 -2.58
CA PHE A 120 10.16 -2.04 -3.37
C PHE A 120 9.69 -0.72 -2.72
N LYS A 121 8.44 -0.68 -2.23
CA LYS A 121 7.90 0.50 -1.52
C LYS A 121 8.61 0.76 -0.20
N GLY A 122 8.98 -0.28 0.53
CA GLY A 122 9.76 -0.18 1.76
C GLY A 122 11.16 0.40 1.51
N LEU A 123 11.83 -0.02 0.43
CA LEU A 123 13.10 0.56 -0.01
C LEU A 123 12.96 2.05 -0.35
N LEU A 124 11.91 2.42 -1.10
CA LEU A 124 11.62 3.82 -1.39
C LEU A 124 11.39 4.62 -0.10
N MET A 125 10.64 4.06 0.86
CA MET A 125 10.41 4.68 2.17
C MET A 125 11.72 4.92 2.93
N MET A 126 12.61 3.93 2.99
CA MET A 126 13.91 4.07 3.64
C MET A 126 14.76 5.16 2.99
N LEU A 127 14.78 5.24 1.65
CA LEU A 127 15.48 6.30 0.92
C LEU A 127 14.90 7.69 1.22
N GLY A 128 13.58 7.83 1.29
CA GLY A 128 12.94 9.09 1.66
C GLY A 128 13.22 9.49 3.11
N CYS A 129 13.24 8.55 4.04
CA CYS A 129 13.65 8.79 5.43
C CYS A 129 15.11 9.24 5.53
N PHE A 130 16.02 8.63 4.77
CA PHE A 130 17.41 9.03 4.71
C PHE A 130 17.58 10.48 4.20
N LEU A 131 16.87 10.83 3.13
CA LEU A 131 16.86 12.19 2.59
C LEU A 131 16.27 13.21 3.59
N ALA A 132 15.16 12.84 4.25
CA ALA A 132 14.55 13.67 5.28
C ALA A 132 15.53 13.91 6.44
N TRP A 133 16.25 12.88 6.88
CA TRP A 133 17.26 12.98 7.93
C TRP A 133 18.38 13.95 7.57
N GLU A 134 18.95 13.83 6.36
CA GLU A 134 19.99 14.73 5.86
C GLU A 134 19.52 16.20 5.82
N THR A 135 18.25 16.43 5.50
CA THR A 135 17.67 17.80 5.45
C THR A 135 17.29 18.38 6.83
N ARG A 136 17.26 17.58 7.90
CA ARG A 136 16.75 18.01 9.23
C ARG A 136 17.57 19.11 9.89
N ARG A 137 18.89 19.11 9.68
CA ARG A 137 19.79 20.07 10.35
C ARG A 137 19.83 21.43 9.68
N VAL A 138 19.14 21.62 8.56
CA VAL A 138 19.24 22.87 7.81
C VAL A 138 18.11 23.81 8.18
N ASN A 139 18.46 24.84 8.95
CA ASN A 139 17.50 25.79 9.51
C ASN A 139 17.59 27.12 8.75
N VAL A 140 16.86 27.22 7.63
CA VAL A 140 16.71 28.47 6.87
C VAL A 140 15.24 28.91 6.97
N PRO A 141 14.93 30.11 7.50
CA PRO A 141 13.54 30.54 7.74
C PRO A 141 12.65 30.52 6.49
N ALA A 142 13.22 30.70 5.30
CA ALA A 142 12.52 30.60 4.01
C ALA A 142 12.18 29.16 3.56
N LEU A 143 12.64 28.12 4.27
CA LEU A 143 12.43 26.71 3.93
C LEU A 143 11.71 25.92 5.04
N ASN A 144 11.04 26.59 5.98
CA ASN A 144 10.35 25.92 7.10
C ASN A 144 9.28 24.90 6.63
N ASP A 145 8.71 25.07 5.44
CA ASP A 145 7.80 24.11 4.78
C ASP A 145 8.42 22.72 4.60
N SER A 146 9.74 22.65 4.37
CA SER A 146 10.46 21.38 4.21
C SER A 146 10.54 20.57 5.52
N LYS A 147 10.46 21.24 6.67
CA LYS A 147 10.49 20.62 8.00
C LYS A 147 9.21 19.82 8.27
N TYR A 148 8.05 20.35 7.88
CA TYR A 148 6.76 19.66 7.95
C TYR A 148 6.73 18.44 7.03
N ILE A 149 7.33 18.54 5.84
CA ILE A 149 7.47 17.40 4.92
C ILE A 149 8.34 16.32 5.55
N GLY A 150 9.50 16.66 6.13
CA GLY A 150 10.33 15.70 6.86
C GLY A 150 9.59 15.02 8.02
N MET A 151 8.85 15.78 8.82
CA MET A 151 7.99 15.24 9.90
C MET A 151 6.93 14.28 9.36
N SER A 152 6.28 14.62 8.24
CA SER A 152 5.28 13.76 7.61
C SER A 152 5.84 12.42 7.15
N VAL A 153 7.07 12.41 6.58
CA VAL A 153 7.75 11.18 6.16
C VAL A 153 8.05 10.29 7.37
N TYR A 154 8.49 10.86 8.49
CA TYR A 154 8.69 10.09 9.73
C TYR A 154 7.40 9.51 10.28
N SER A 155 6.32 10.30 10.32
CA SER A 155 5.02 9.83 10.80
C SER A 155 4.50 8.67 9.96
N VAL A 156 4.56 8.80 8.62
CA VAL A 156 4.15 7.72 7.70
C VAL A 156 5.00 6.47 7.90
N PHE A 157 6.33 6.62 8.05
CA PHE A 157 7.22 5.49 8.31
C PHE A 157 6.87 4.73 9.58
N VAL A 158 6.69 5.44 10.69
CA VAL A 158 6.33 4.83 11.99
C VAL A 158 4.96 4.14 11.90
N THR A 159 3.97 4.78 11.27
CA THR A 159 2.64 4.19 11.09
C THR A 159 2.69 2.93 10.22
N CYS A 160 3.50 2.88 9.17
CA CYS A 160 3.64 1.67 8.35
C CYS A 160 4.33 0.52 9.11
N VAL A 161 5.41 0.81 9.86
CA VAL A 161 6.16 -0.20 10.63
C VAL A 161 5.29 -0.81 11.73
N LEU A 162 4.43 -0.02 12.39
CA LEU A 162 3.53 -0.51 13.44
C LEU A 162 2.22 -1.07 12.87
N GLY A 163 1.69 -0.46 11.80
CA GLY A 163 0.41 -0.79 11.22
C GLY A 163 0.40 -2.11 10.47
N LEU A 164 1.45 -2.42 9.69
CA LEU A 164 1.51 -3.67 8.94
C LEU A 164 1.45 -4.91 9.87
N PRO A 165 2.29 -5.07 10.90
CA PRO A 165 2.19 -6.21 11.81
C PRO A 165 0.83 -6.30 12.52
N LEU A 166 0.31 -5.14 12.97
CA LEU A 166 -0.98 -5.08 13.67
C LEU A 166 -2.10 -5.65 12.81
N VAL A 167 -2.16 -5.24 11.55
CA VAL A 167 -3.26 -5.64 10.69
C VAL A 167 -3.08 -7.10 10.23
N TYR A 168 -1.83 -7.59 10.07
CA TYR A 168 -1.56 -9.01 9.81
C TYR A 168 -2.09 -9.89 10.96
N ILE A 169 -1.83 -9.47 12.19
CA ILE A 169 -2.33 -10.14 13.40
C ILE A 169 -3.86 -10.09 13.45
N LEU A 170 -4.46 -8.91 13.23
CA LEU A 170 -5.93 -8.76 13.21
C LEU A 170 -6.58 -9.63 12.13
N LYS A 171 -5.97 -9.75 10.95
CA LYS A 171 -6.43 -10.63 9.88
C LYS A 171 -6.45 -12.08 10.36
N HIS A 172 -5.35 -12.56 10.93
CA HIS A 172 -5.27 -13.91 11.49
C HIS A 172 -6.34 -14.14 12.56
N ILE A 173 -6.46 -13.23 13.53
CA ILE A 173 -7.48 -13.32 14.58
C ILE A 173 -8.89 -13.34 13.99
N THR A 174 -9.17 -12.48 13.01
CA THR A 174 -10.50 -12.39 12.38
C THR A 174 -10.88 -13.69 11.70
N TYR A 175 -9.96 -14.34 10.97
CA TYR A 175 -10.20 -15.66 10.39
C TYR A 175 -10.56 -16.71 11.45
N HIS A 176 -9.80 -16.77 12.55
CA HIS A 176 -10.06 -17.69 13.67
C HIS A 176 -11.36 -17.37 14.43
N VAL A 177 -11.71 -16.08 14.57
CA VAL A 177 -12.93 -15.64 15.26
C VAL A 177 -14.18 -15.91 14.39
N PHE A 178 -14.10 -15.74 13.07
CA PHE A 178 -15.17 -16.13 12.15
C PHE A 178 -15.41 -17.64 12.19
N GLU A 179 -14.35 -18.45 12.33
CA GLU A 179 -14.45 -19.90 12.51
C GLU A 179 -15.07 -20.30 13.87
N SER A 180 -14.93 -19.46 14.90
CA SER A 180 -15.41 -19.74 16.27
C SER A 180 -16.81 -19.17 16.57
N ARG A 181 -17.24 -18.09 15.90
CA ARG A 181 -18.53 -17.42 16.16
C ARG A 181 -19.40 -17.33 14.90
N SER A 182 -20.17 -18.37 14.64
CA SER A 182 -21.24 -18.40 13.62
C SER A 182 -22.59 -17.84 14.08
N ASN A 183 -22.71 -17.35 15.32
CA ASN A 183 -23.98 -16.81 15.83
C ASN A 183 -24.07 -15.28 15.83
N LEU A 184 -23.07 -14.57 15.32
CA LEU A 184 -23.20 -13.13 15.10
C LEU A 184 -22.52 -12.79 13.77
N VAL A 185 -23.33 -12.41 12.78
CA VAL A 185 -22.84 -11.77 11.57
C VAL A 185 -22.68 -10.29 11.87
N PRO A 186 -21.45 -9.75 12.03
CA PRO A 186 -21.25 -8.36 11.76
C PRO A 186 -20.70 -8.24 10.33
N ARG A 187 -21.46 -7.50 9.52
CA ARG A 187 -21.11 -7.03 8.18
C ARG A 187 -19.90 -6.09 8.25
N ILE A 188 -18.70 -6.62 8.54
CA ILE A 188 -17.44 -5.86 8.66
C ILE A 188 -16.46 -6.21 7.51
N THR A 189 -16.85 -7.06 6.56
CA THR A 189 -16.01 -7.41 5.41
C THR A 189 -15.69 -6.23 4.48
N ASN A 190 -16.38 -5.09 4.60
CA ASN A 190 -16.10 -3.90 3.78
C ASN A 190 -15.11 -2.90 4.39
N THR A 191 -14.90 -2.89 5.72
CA THR A 191 -14.12 -1.82 6.37
C THR A 191 -12.75 -2.28 6.87
N SER A 192 -12.56 -3.57 7.20
CA SER A 192 -11.24 -4.08 7.58
C SER A 192 -10.29 -4.30 6.39
N CYS A 193 -10.80 -4.25 5.16
CA CYS A 193 -9.97 -4.15 3.96
C CYS A 193 -9.37 -2.75 3.76
N CYS A 194 -9.73 -1.74 4.57
CA CYS A 194 -9.16 -0.39 4.42
C CYS A 194 -7.69 -0.28 4.87
N PHE A 195 -7.08 -1.32 5.44
CA PHE A 195 -5.69 -1.29 5.88
C PHE A 195 -4.78 -2.33 5.22
N TYR A 196 -5.26 -3.08 4.24
CA TYR A 196 -4.42 -3.89 3.35
C TYR A 196 -4.92 -3.78 1.92
N TYR A 197 -4.08 -3.22 1.06
CA TYR A 197 -4.07 -3.32 -0.40
C TYR A 197 -5.31 -2.94 -1.21
#